data_AF-A0A5N6TNV9-F1
#
_entry.id   AF-A0A5N6TNV9-F1
#
_cell.length_a   1.000
_cell.length_b   1.000
_cell.length_c   1.000
_cell.angle_alpha   90.00
_cell.angle_beta   90.00
_cell.angle_gamma   90.00
#
_symmetry.space_group_name_H-M   'P 1'
#
loop_
_entity.id
_entity.type
_entity.pdbx_description
1 polymer ?
#
loop_
_entity_poly.entity_id
_entity_poly.type
_entity_poly.pdbx_seq_one_letter_code
_entity_poly.pdbx_strand_id
1 'polypeptide(L)'
;MSNKRRVMVTINHRDRLSLREHRAQLGFAAYHWGILIQPKNTKGSDSSTYDVSDAAMPDPHTRVDHNPNRDWIFRPKHRVNAELSGRLLGRVMVGKVPNNVPDAHIEASSSPSAASD
;
A
#
# COMPACT_ATOMS: atom_id res chain seq x y z
N MET A 1 -5.45 27.92 -1.03
CA MET A 1 -4.48 26.91 -0.54
C MET A 1 -4.32 25.83 -1.60
N SER A 2 -3.10 25.44 -1.98
CA SER A 2 -2.92 24.39 -2.99
C SER A 2 -3.33 23.01 -2.44
N ASN A 3 -3.91 22.15 -3.29
CA ASN A 3 -4.34 20.79 -2.94
C ASN A 3 -3.14 19.83 -2.81
N LYS A 4 -2.20 20.14 -1.90
CA LYS A 4 -0.98 19.34 -1.72
C LYS A 4 -1.35 17.90 -1.39
N ARG A 5 -0.68 16.96 -2.07
CA ARG A 5 -0.77 15.54 -1.75
C ARG A 5 -0.23 15.30 -0.34
N ARG A 6 -0.81 14.33 0.35
CA ARG A 6 -0.51 13.93 1.71
C ARG A 6 0.10 12.55 1.70
N VAL A 7 1.12 12.36 2.52
CA VAL A 7 1.71 11.05 2.80
C VAL A 7 0.98 10.49 4.00
N MET A 8 0.39 9.32 3.83
CA MET A 8 -0.35 8.60 4.87
C MET A 8 0.29 7.24 5.10
N VAL A 9 0.39 6.82 6.35
CA VAL A 9 0.58 5.41 6.72
C VAL A 9 -0.80 4.80 6.84
N THR A 10 -1.02 3.63 6.24
CA THR A 10 -2.29 2.91 6.24
C THR A 10 -2.16 1.58 6.96
N ILE A 11 -3.23 1.21 7.66
CA ILE A 11 -3.42 -0.11 8.25
C ILE A 11 -4.62 -0.74 7.56
N ASN A 12 -4.42 -1.94 7.02
CA ASN A 12 -5.41 -2.67 6.26
C ASN A 12 -5.66 -4.04 6.87
N HIS A 13 -6.89 -4.52 6.77
CA HIS A 13 -7.28 -5.88 7.10
C HIS A 13 -6.55 -6.88 6.18
N ARG A 14 -5.96 -7.93 6.76
CA ARG A 14 -5.21 -9.01 6.11
C ARG A 14 -6.00 -10.33 6.13
N ASP A 15 -7.29 -10.22 5.85
CA ASP A 15 -8.25 -11.32 5.83
C ASP A 15 -8.22 -12.16 7.12
N ARG A 16 -8.12 -13.49 7.02
CA ARG A 16 -8.11 -14.39 8.19
C ARG A 16 -7.03 -14.04 9.22
N LEU A 17 -5.90 -13.47 8.78
CA LEU A 17 -4.79 -13.11 9.68
C LEU A 17 -5.16 -11.97 10.65
N SER A 18 -6.11 -11.10 10.27
CA SER A 18 -6.60 -10.01 11.11
C SER A 18 -7.71 -10.42 12.09
N LEU A 19 -8.12 -11.69 12.11
CA LEU A 19 -9.28 -12.16 12.86
C LEU A 19 -8.90 -13.08 14.03
N ARG A 20 -9.69 -12.99 15.11
CA ARG A 20 -9.72 -13.93 16.26
C ARG A 20 -8.32 -14.34 16.76
N GLU A 21 -8.05 -15.65 16.84
CA GLU A 21 -6.79 -16.17 17.39
C GLU A 21 -5.55 -15.70 16.59
N HIS A 22 -5.66 -15.52 15.27
CA HIS A 22 -4.55 -15.07 14.44
C HIS A 22 -4.16 -13.64 14.80
N ARG A 23 -5.13 -12.77 15.08
CA ARG A 23 -4.86 -11.41 15.56
C ARG A 23 -4.15 -11.42 16.92
N ALA A 24 -4.57 -12.28 17.84
CA ALA A 24 -3.94 -12.38 19.16
C ALA A 24 -2.49 -12.90 19.06
N GLN A 25 -2.22 -13.82 18.14
CA GLN A 25 -0.89 -14.40 17.93
C GLN A 25 0.05 -13.47 17.17
N LEU A 26 -0.43 -12.81 16.11
CA LEU A 26 0.40 -12.00 15.21
C LEU A 26 0.54 -10.54 15.66
N GLY A 27 -0.31 -10.06 16.56
CA GLY A 27 -0.29 -8.67 17.03
C GLY A 27 -0.34 -7.68 15.87
N PHE A 28 0.68 -6.82 15.72
CA PHE A 28 0.75 -5.84 14.64
C PHE A 28 0.94 -6.47 13.24
N ALA A 29 1.54 -7.67 13.15
CA ALA A 29 1.71 -8.40 11.90
C ALA A 29 0.39 -9.04 11.41
N ALA A 30 -0.67 -9.00 12.22
CA ALA A 30 -2.02 -9.38 11.84
C ALA A 30 -2.61 -8.44 10.78
N TYR A 31 -2.03 -7.25 10.60
CA TYR A 31 -2.51 -6.22 9.69
C TYR A 31 -1.50 -5.97 8.57
N HIS A 32 -2.00 -5.51 7.43
CA HIS A 32 -1.19 -5.12 6.30
C HIS A 32 -0.92 -3.61 6.32
N TRP A 33 0.35 -3.24 6.24
CA TRP A 33 0.79 -1.85 6.28
C TRP A 33 1.15 -1.36 4.88
N GLY A 34 0.92 -0.08 4.63
CA GLY A 34 1.28 0.53 3.36
C GLY A 34 1.31 2.05 3.41
N ILE A 35 1.90 2.66 2.41
CA ILE A 35 1.91 4.10 2.20
C ILE A 35 0.80 4.47 1.22
N LEU A 36 0.01 5.48 1.56
CA LEU A 36 -0.99 6.07 0.68
C LEU A 36 -0.61 7.52 0.40
N ILE A 37 -0.49 7.85 -0.87
CA ILE A 37 -0.33 9.21 -1.36
C ILE A 37 -1.67 9.64 -1.94
N GLN A 38 -2.27 10.68 -1.36
CA GLN A 38 -3.58 11.15 -1.79
C GLN A 38 -3.67 12.68 -1.76
N PRO A 39 -4.43 13.31 -2.65
CA PRO A 39 -4.74 14.74 -2.56
C PRO A 39 -5.40 15.10 -1.22
N LYS A 40 -5.29 16.37 -0.78
CA LYS A 40 -5.99 16.84 0.43
C LYS A 40 -7.51 16.70 0.28
N ASN A 41 -8.02 17.02 -0.90
CA ASN A 41 -9.41 16.81 -1.30
C ASN A 41 -9.40 15.69 -2.35
N THR A 42 -9.67 14.46 -1.93
CA THR A 42 -9.73 13.28 -2.79
C THR A 42 -10.97 13.28 -3.66
N LYS A 43 -10.84 12.79 -4.89
CA LYS A 43 -11.93 12.61 -5.85
C LYS A 43 -11.73 11.30 -6.61
N GLY A 44 -12.51 10.28 -6.23
CA GLY A 44 -12.51 9.00 -6.93
C GLY A 44 -11.13 8.32 -6.88
N SER A 45 -10.63 7.95 -8.06
CA SER A 45 -9.41 7.18 -8.27
C SER A 45 -8.18 8.07 -8.50
N ASP A 46 -7.88 8.96 -7.55
CA ASP A 46 -6.82 9.97 -7.65
C ASP A 46 -5.65 9.75 -6.67
N SER A 47 -5.60 8.59 -6.03
CA SER A 47 -4.57 8.23 -5.06
C SER A 47 -3.64 7.13 -5.58
N SER A 48 -2.49 6.99 -4.94
CA SER A 48 -1.55 5.89 -5.13
C SER A 48 -1.26 5.20 -3.81
N THR A 49 -1.20 3.87 -3.80
CA THR A 49 -0.78 3.08 -2.64
C THR A 49 0.47 2.29 -2.97
N TYR A 50 1.35 2.18 -1.98
CA TYR A 50 2.60 1.46 -2.06
C TYR A 50 2.68 0.53 -0.86
N ASP A 51 2.94 -0.75 -1.10
CA ASP A 51 3.16 -1.72 -0.05
C ASP A 51 4.22 -2.75 -0.46
N VAL A 52 4.65 -3.55 0.51
CA VAL A 52 5.51 -4.72 0.26
C VAL A 52 4.78 -5.95 0.77
N SER A 53 4.80 -7.02 0.00
CA SER A 53 4.07 -8.25 0.33
C SER A 53 4.78 -9.47 -0.23
N ASP A 54 4.84 -10.51 0.59
CA ASP A 54 5.24 -11.89 0.27
C ASP A 54 4.09 -12.76 -0.25
N ALA A 55 2.86 -12.23 -0.24
CA ALA A 55 1.68 -12.96 -0.68
C ALA A 55 1.75 -13.43 -2.15
N ALA A 56 0.92 -14.44 -2.44
CA ALA A 56 0.65 -14.91 -3.79
C ALA A 56 0.25 -13.76 -4.73
N MET A 57 0.72 -13.84 -5.96
CA MET A 57 0.37 -12.93 -7.03
C MET A 57 -0.19 -13.73 -8.21
N PRO A 58 -1.41 -14.27 -8.08
CA PRO A 58 -2.03 -15.03 -9.15
C PRO A 58 -2.33 -14.13 -10.34
N ASP A 59 -1.95 -14.57 -11.54
CA ASP A 59 -2.41 -13.97 -12.77
C ASP A 59 -3.96 -14.06 -12.85
N PRO A 60 -4.65 -12.96 -13.16
CA PRO A 60 -6.11 -12.95 -13.14
C PRO A 60 -6.74 -13.86 -14.21
N HIS A 61 -6.02 -14.19 -15.29
CA HIS A 61 -6.51 -15.02 -16.39
C HIS A 61 -6.05 -16.47 -16.25
N THR A 62 -4.74 -16.70 -16.04
CA THR A 62 -4.15 -18.04 -16.01
C THR A 62 -4.17 -18.68 -14.62
N ARG A 63 -4.39 -17.88 -13.57
CA ARG A 63 -4.33 -18.29 -12.15
C ARG A 63 -2.95 -18.79 -11.68
N VAL A 64 -1.93 -18.71 -12.54
CA VAL A 64 -0.55 -19.05 -12.17
C VAL A 64 -0.05 -18.03 -11.16
N ASP A 65 0.53 -18.51 -10.06
CA ASP A 65 1.15 -17.65 -9.05
C ASP A 65 2.49 -17.12 -9.58
N HIS A 66 2.60 -15.81 -9.79
CA HIS A 66 3.84 -15.15 -10.19
C HIS A 66 4.79 -14.89 -9.00
N ASN A 67 4.40 -15.23 -7.78
CA ASN A 67 5.28 -15.19 -6.59
C ASN A 67 5.29 -16.55 -5.86
N PRO A 68 5.72 -17.65 -6.51
CA PRO A 68 5.67 -18.99 -5.92
C PRO A 68 6.61 -19.13 -4.72
N ASN A 69 7.72 -18.39 -4.69
CA ASN A 69 8.72 -18.43 -3.62
C ASN A 69 8.37 -17.56 -2.41
N ARG A 70 7.28 -16.79 -2.48
CA ARG A 70 6.88 -15.82 -1.44
C ARG A 70 7.96 -14.77 -1.18
N ASP A 71 8.61 -14.30 -2.25
CA ASP A 71 9.58 -13.22 -2.16
C ASP A 71 8.87 -11.92 -1.75
N TRP A 72 9.53 -11.06 -0.98
CA TRP A 72 9.01 -9.74 -0.62
C TRP A 72 9.03 -8.82 -1.83
N ILE A 73 7.86 -8.53 -2.38
CA ILE A 73 7.71 -7.72 -3.60
C ILE A 73 7.10 -6.36 -3.26
N PHE A 74 7.74 -5.29 -3.75
CA PHE A 74 7.18 -3.95 -3.74
C PHE A 74 6.05 -3.83 -4.78
N ARG A 75 4.87 -3.35 -4.36
CA ARG A 75 3.66 -3.29 -5.18
C ARG A 75 3.11 -1.87 -5.26
N PRO A 76 3.45 -1.10 -6.30
CA PRO A 76 2.79 0.16 -6.58
C PRO A 76 1.39 -0.08 -7.16
N LYS A 77 0.40 0.66 -6.68
CA LYS A 77 -0.95 0.70 -7.26
C LYS A 77 -1.35 2.15 -7.46
N HIS A 78 -1.60 2.53 -8.71
CA HIS A 78 -2.00 3.88 -9.09
C HIS A 78 -3.49 3.97 -9.33
N ARG A 79 -4.01 5.20 -9.29
CA ARG A 79 -5.42 5.49 -9.56
C ARG A 79 -6.35 4.65 -8.68
N VAL A 80 -6.03 4.56 -7.40
CA VAL A 80 -6.83 3.84 -6.42
C VAL A 80 -7.78 4.79 -5.70
N ASN A 81 -8.97 4.29 -5.38
CA ASN A 81 -9.81 4.90 -4.36
C ASN A 81 -9.66 4.08 -3.08
N ALA A 82 -8.84 4.56 -2.15
CA ALA A 82 -8.52 3.84 -0.92
C ALA A 82 -9.75 3.57 -0.04
N GLU A 83 -10.80 4.39 -0.15
CA GLU A 83 -12.04 4.26 0.63
C GLU A 83 -12.93 3.12 0.11
N LEU A 84 -12.74 2.69 -1.13
CA LEU A 84 -13.49 1.57 -1.73
C LEU A 84 -12.82 0.20 -1.53
N SER A 85 -11.63 0.13 -0.91
CA SER A 85 -10.91 -1.15 -0.81
C SER A 85 -11.59 -2.17 0.12
N GLY A 86 -12.48 -1.73 1.01
CA GLY A 86 -13.11 -2.56 2.04
C GLY A 86 -12.16 -3.10 3.12
N ARG A 87 -10.84 -2.95 2.91
CA ARG A 87 -9.78 -3.43 3.81
C ARG A 87 -9.16 -2.32 4.63
N LEU A 88 -9.28 -1.05 4.22
CA LEU A 88 -8.69 0.07 4.95
C LEU A 88 -9.35 0.20 6.33
N LEU A 89 -8.58 -0.02 7.40
CA LEU A 89 -9.04 0.14 8.78
C LEU A 89 -8.77 1.55 9.30
N GLY A 90 -7.65 2.13 8.88
CA GLY A 90 -7.25 3.46 9.31
C GLY A 90 -6.06 3.99 8.54
N ARG A 91 -5.87 5.31 8.64
CA ARG A 91 -4.72 6.01 8.07
C ARG A 91 -4.29 7.19 8.94
N VAL A 92 -2.99 7.43 9.02
CA VAL A 92 -2.40 8.55 9.77
C VAL A 92 -1.57 9.39 8.81
N MET A 93 -1.76 10.71 8.83
CA MET A 93 -0.95 11.64 8.04
C MET A 93 0.43 11.79 8.68
N VAL A 94 1.47 11.51 7.91
CA VAL A 94 2.87 11.66 8.33
C VAL A 94 3.61 12.75 7.56
N GLY A 95 3.03 13.25 6.47
CA GLY A 95 3.69 14.29 5.68
C GLY A 95 2.84 14.85 4.53
N LYS A 96 3.48 15.74 3.76
CA LYS A 96 2.92 16.35 2.55
C LYS A 96 3.95 16.28 1.44
N VAL A 97 3.48 16.08 0.22
CA VAL A 97 4.32 16.10 -0.98
C VAL A 97 4.16 17.44 -1.68
N PRO A 98 5.26 18.15 -2.00
CA PRO A 98 5.22 19.35 -2.83
C PRO A 98 4.57 19.09 -4.20
N ASN A 99 3.92 20.09 -4.79
CA ASN A 99 3.19 19.91 -6.06
C ASN A 99 4.11 19.68 -7.27
N ASN A 100 5.37 20.09 -7.18
CA ASN A 100 6.37 19.94 -8.24
C ASN A 100 7.07 18.57 -8.24
N VAL A 101 6.79 17.71 -7.26
CA VAL A 101 7.38 16.36 -7.20
C VAL A 101 6.55 15.40 -8.06
N PRO A 102 7.08 14.81 -9.14
CA PRO A 102 6.31 13.86 -9.96
C PRO A 102 6.08 12.55 -9.20
N ASP A 103 4.99 11.84 -9.51
CA ASP A 103 4.66 10.56 -8.85
C ASP A 103 5.78 9.51 -9.03
N ALA A 104 6.45 9.51 -10.18
CA ALA A 104 7.59 8.63 -10.46
C ALA A 104 8.75 8.82 -9.45
N HIS A 105 8.97 10.06 -8.97
CA HIS A 105 9.99 10.31 -7.96
C HIS A 105 9.57 9.76 -6.59
N ILE A 106 8.28 9.83 -6.27
CA ILE A 106 7.75 9.27 -5.02
C ILE A 106 7.90 7.74 -5.02
N GLU A 107 7.54 7.10 -6.14
CA GLU A 107 7.68 5.66 -6.30
C GLU A 107 9.14 5.23 -6.21
N ALA A 108 10.05 5.88 -6.93
CA ALA A 108 11.48 5.61 -6.85
C ALA A 108 12.03 5.73 -5.42
N SER A 109 11.53 6.68 -4.62
CA SER A 109 11.92 6.82 -3.21
C SER A 109 11.30 5.78 -2.27
N SER A 110 10.24 5.09 -2.72
CA SER A 110 9.52 4.06 -1.97
C SER A 110 9.94 2.65 -2.36
N SER A 111 10.50 2.48 -3.56
CA SER A 111 11.10 1.23 -4.00
C SER A 111 12.29 0.88 -3.11
N PRO A 112 12.41 -0.38 -2.65
CA PRO A 112 13.62 -0.80 -1.96
C PRO A 112 14.82 -0.58 -2.89
N SER A 113 15.88 0.05 -2.40
CA SER A 113 17.16 0.02 -3.11
C SER A 113 17.54 -1.44 -3.28
N ALA A 114 17.99 -1.85 -4.48
CA ALA A 114 18.63 -3.15 -4.63
C ALA A 114 19.72 -3.24 -3.56
N ALA A 115 19.47 -4.04 -2.51
CA ALA A 115 20.50 -4.37 -1.56
C ALA A 115 21.50 -5.18 -2.36
N SER A 116 22.62 -4.55 -2.70
CA SER A 116 23.80 -5.29 -3.11
C SER A 116 24.25 -6.08 -1.90
N ASP A 117 23.91 -7.37 -1.90
CA ASP A 117 24.53 -8.37 -1.03
C ASP A 117 26.02 -8.54 -1.37
#